data_AF-A0A6C0J316-F1
#
_entry.id   AF-A0A6C0J316-F1
#
_cell.length_a   1.000
_cell.length_b   1.000
_cell.length_c   1.000
_cell.angle_alpha   90.00
_cell.angle_beta   90.00
_cell.angle_gamma   90.00
#
_symmetry.space_group_name_H-M   'P 1'
#
loop_
_entity.id
_entity.type
_entity.pdbx_description
1 polymer ?
#
loop_
_entity_poly.entity_id
_entity_poly.type
_entity_poly.pdbx_seq_one_letter_code
_entity_poly.pdbx_strand_id
1 'polypeptide(L)'
;MEFTDRDKDRVRNLINFVPSQSGLIFFSEKNIDNLNTQIKKYILKMTQEKYNQRIMINSQKRTLMLSVMRYVYLQHNQTHYVLDFGLPEEQAKALNKIFLNLVVPTVMQGLIGYIKYLDDFNSMGNLDILERPKSANNKRGITKEYIYFYNF
;
A
#
# COMPACT_ATOMS: atom_id res chain seq x y z
N MET A 1 28.08 -5.83 16.73
CA MET A 1 27.38 -4.60 17.14
C MET A 1 26.78 -4.91 18.50
N GLU A 2 27.09 -4.11 19.52
CA GLU A 2 26.59 -4.35 20.88
C GLU A 2 25.31 -3.54 21.11
N PHE A 3 24.25 -4.19 21.61
CA PHE A 3 22.96 -3.55 21.87
C PHE A 3 22.84 -3.15 23.33
N THR A 4 22.37 -1.93 23.58
CA THR A 4 22.18 -1.42 24.95
C THR A 4 21.01 -2.12 25.63
N ASP A 5 20.96 -2.11 26.96
CA ASP A 5 19.82 -2.69 27.69
C ASP A 5 18.52 -1.95 27.38
N ARG A 6 18.59 -0.65 27.12
CA ARG A 6 17.44 0.13 26.63
C ARG A 6 16.90 -0.39 25.31
N ASP A 7 17.77 -0.80 24.39
CA ASP A 7 17.34 -1.38 23.11
C ASP A 7 16.63 -2.71 23.32
N LYS A 8 17.17 -3.55 24.21
CA LYS A 8 16.58 -4.83 24.57
C LYS A 8 15.20 -4.63 25.20
N ASP A 9 15.06 -3.70 26.14
CA ASP A 9 13.78 -3.40 26.80
C ASP A 9 12.75 -2.86 25.82
N ARG A 10 13.14 -1.97 24.91
CA ARG A 10 12.25 -1.45 23.87
C ARG A 10 11.71 -2.56 22.99
N VAL A 11 12.57 -3.46 22.52
CA VAL A 11 12.15 -4.58 21.66
C VAL A 11 11.33 -5.57 22.46
N ARG A 12 11.72 -5.87 23.70
CA ARG A 12 10.95 -6.73 24.62
C ARG A 12 9.52 -6.23 24.80
N ASN A 13 9.33 -4.94 25.05
CA ASN A 13 8.01 -4.33 25.19
C ASN A 13 7.20 -4.34 23.87
N LEU A 14 7.89 -4.36 22.72
CA LEU A 14 7.24 -4.44 21.42
C LEU A 14 6.72 -5.86 21.13
N ILE A 15 7.51 -6.90 21.43
CA ILE A 15 7.17 -8.28 21.07
C ILE A 15 6.57 -9.11 22.21
N ASN A 16 6.72 -8.66 23.47
CA ASN A 16 6.34 -9.37 24.70
C ASN A 16 7.13 -10.66 24.97
N PHE A 17 8.35 -10.76 24.43
CA PHE A 17 9.28 -11.89 24.58
C PHE A 17 10.71 -11.39 24.77
N VAL A 18 11.62 -12.26 25.20
CA VAL A 18 13.06 -11.96 25.22
C VAL A 18 13.54 -11.80 23.77
N PRO A 19 14.13 -10.66 23.40
CA PRO A 19 14.52 -10.42 22.01
C PRO A 19 15.74 -11.26 21.61
N SER A 20 15.64 -11.92 20.45
CA SER A 20 16.81 -12.51 19.78
C SER A 20 17.72 -11.42 19.21
N GLN A 21 18.98 -11.75 18.93
CA GLN A 21 19.92 -10.81 18.29
C GLN A 21 19.42 -10.36 16.91
N SER A 22 18.81 -11.26 16.13
CA SER A 22 18.16 -10.93 14.86
C SER A 22 16.96 -10.00 15.05
N GLY A 23 16.19 -10.18 16.12
CA GLY A 23 15.12 -9.26 16.53
C GLY A 23 15.65 -7.86 16.84
N LEU A 24 16.74 -7.76 17.60
CA LEU A 24 17.37 -6.46 17.92
C LEU A 24 17.84 -5.73 16.65
N ILE A 25 18.45 -6.45 15.70
CA ILE A 25 18.86 -5.90 14.40
C ILE A 25 17.63 -5.46 13.60
N PHE A 26 16.64 -6.33 13.49
CA PHE A 26 15.43 -6.10 12.70
C PHE A 26 14.64 -4.88 13.21
N PHE A 27 14.47 -4.74 14.53
CA PHE A 27 13.73 -3.62 15.13
C PHE A 27 14.60 -2.38 15.42
N SER A 28 15.88 -2.36 15.02
CA SER A 28 16.76 -1.21 15.22
C SER A 28 16.30 0.02 14.42
N GLU A 29 16.52 1.23 14.94
CA GLU A 29 16.16 2.47 14.23
C GLU A 29 16.86 2.56 12.87
N LYS A 30 18.13 2.17 12.81
CA LYS A 30 18.89 2.09 11.56
C LYS A 30 18.19 1.21 10.52
N ASN A 31 17.64 0.07 10.95
CA ASN A 31 16.94 -0.82 10.03
C ASN A 31 15.58 -0.25 9.61
N ILE A 32 14.85 0.42 10.51
CA ILE A 32 13.59 1.10 10.18
C ILE A 32 13.82 2.19 9.13
N ASP A 33 14.87 2.99 9.28
CA ASP A 33 15.25 4.03 8.30
C ASP A 33 15.65 3.43 6.96
N ASN A 34 16.39 2.31 6.99
CA ASN A 34 16.76 1.57 5.80
C ASN A 34 15.53 1.01 5.07
N LEU A 35 14.56 0.45 5.79
CA LEU A 35 13.31 -0.05 5.21
C LEU A 35 12.49 1.09 4.57
N ASN A 36 12.39 2.24 5.25
CA ASN A 36 11.76 3.43 4.67
C ASN A 36 12.44 3.86 3.37
N THR A 37 13.78 3.90 3.36
CA THR A 37 14.56 4.25 2.17
C THR A 37 14.31 3.26 1.04
N GLN A 38 14.26 1.96 1.35
CA GLN A 38 13.97 0.92 0.36
C GLN A 38 12.56 1.06 -0.20
N ILE A 39 11.54 1.26 0.63
CA ILE A 39 10.15 1.49 0.18
C ILE A 39 10.10 2.65 -0.82
N LYS A 40 10.72 3.80 -0.49
CA LYS A 40 10.78 4.96 -1.40
C LYS A 40 11.42 4.61 -2.73
N LYS A 41 12.55 3.90 -2.72
CA LYS A 41 13.25 3.48 -3.94
C LYS A 41 12.41 2.52 -4.79
N TYR A 42 11.73 1.55 -4.17
CA TYR A 42 10.86 0.63 -4.88
C TYR A 42 9.69 1.37 -5.53
N ILE A 43 9.00 2.25 -4.80
CA ILE A 43 7.88 3.02 -5.33
C ILE A 43 8.34 3.93 -6.48
N LEU A 44 9.45 4.66 -6.30
CA LEU A 44 10.02 5.52 -7.35
C LEU A 44 10.32 4.73 -8.64
N LYS A 45 10.89 3.53 -8.49
CA LYS A 45 11.19 2.64 -9.61
C LYS A 45 9.90 2.13 -10.28
N MET A 46 8.95 1.62 -9.50
CA MET A 46 7.69 1.07 -10.00
C MET A 46 6.85 2.13 -10.71
N THR A 47 6.82 3.37 -10.23
CA THR A 47 6.07 4.44 -10.90
C THR A 47 6.74 4.85 -12.21
N GLN A 48 8.07 4.87 -12.25
CA GLN A 48 8.82 5.13 -13.49
C GLN A 48 8.53 4.05 -14.53
N GLU A 49 8.53 2.78 -14.14
CA GLU A 49 8.29 1.66 -15.04
C GLU A 49 6.84 1.60 -15.52
N LYS A 50 5.87 1.86 -14.63
CA LYS A 50 4.44 1.69 -14.94
C LYS A 50 3.79 2.91 -15.57
N TYR A 51 4.22 4.11 -15.20
CA TYR A 51 3.57 5.37 -15.58
C TYR A 51 4.52 6.35 -16.29
N ASN A 52 5.77 5.95 -16.54
CA ASN A 52 6.83 6.83 -17.05
C ASN A 52 7.04 8.10 -16.20
N GLN A 53 6.73 8.02 -14.90
CA GLN A 53 6.80 9.14 -13.97
C GLN A 53 7.48 8.74 -12.65
N ARG A 54 8.35 9.60 -12.15
CA ARG A 54 9.03 9.40 -10.86
C ARG A 54 8.24 10.07 -9.75
N ILE A 55 7.47 9.28 -9.00
CA ILE A 55 6.69 9.80 -7.89
C ILE A 55 7.46 9.54 -6.60
N MET A 56 7.80 10.61 -5.90
CA MET A 56 8.42 10.53 -4.58
C MET A 56 7.34 10.46 -3.50
N ILE A 57 7.57 9.62 -2.49
CA ILE A 57 6.67 9.49 -1.35
C ILE A 57 7.41 9.81 -0.05
N ASN A 58 6.64 10.24 0.95
CA ASN A 58 7.14 10.47 2.30
C ASN A 58 7.45 9.14 3.01
N SER A 59 8.22 9.24 4.10
CA SER A 59 8.48 8.08 4.97
C SER A 59 7.16 7.58 5.56
N GLN A 60 7.07 6.26 5.75
CA GLN A 60 5.91 5.65 6.38
C GLN A 60 5.93 5.94 7.88
N LYS A 61 4.75 6.10 8.49
CA LYS A 61 4.63 6.36 9.93
C LYS A 61 5.27 5.21 10.71
N ARG A 62 6.17 5.54 11.63
CA ARG A 62 6.93 4.56 12.43
C ARG A 62 6.03 3.57 13.16
N THR A 63 4.91 4.02 13.71
CA THR A 63 3.93 3.15 14.41
C THR A 63 3.33 2.08 13.50
N LEU A 64 2.99 2.43 12.26
CA LEU A 64 2.48 1.48 11.26
C LEU A 64 3.56 0.48 10.85
N MET A 65 4.78 0.97 10.60
CA MET A 65 5.91 0.09 10.28
C MET A 65 6.17 -0.91 11.40
N LEU A 66 6.26 -0.46 12.65
CA LEU A 66 6.47 -1.34 13.80
C LEU A 66 5.37 -2.38 13.96
N SER A 67 4.12 -2.01 13.65
CA SER A 67 2.98 -2.94 13.70
C SER A 67 3.15 -4.08 12.68
N VAL A 68 3.51 -3.75 11.43
CA VAL A 68 3.74 -4.75 10.38
C VAL A 68 5.03 -5.54 10.64
N MET A 69 6.10 -4.89 11.10
CA MET A 69 7.34 -5.56 11.49
C MET A 69 7.09 -6.56 12.63
N ARG A 70 6.31 -6.19 13.63
CA ARG A 70 5.92 -7.10 14.73
C ARG A 70 5.16 -8.31 14.18
N TYR A 71 4.19 -8.08 13.28
CA TYR A 71 3.47 -9.17 12.62
C TYR A 71 4.44 -10.12 11.89
N VAL A 72 5.31 -9.58 11.02
CA VAL A 72 6.30 -10.37 10.27
C VAL A 72 7.22 -11.16 11.20
N TYR A 73 7.73 -10.50 12.24
CA TYR A 73 8.61 -11.16 13.21
C TYR A 73 7.88 -12.30 13.92
N LEU A 74 6.69 -12.08 14.46
CA LEU A 74 5.98 -13.13 15.19
C LEU A 74 5.61 -14.33 14.31
N GLN A 75 5.14 -14.09 13.08
CA GLN A 75 4.77 -15.17 12.15
C GLN A 75 5.96 -16.03 11.69
N HIS A 76 7.12 -15.40 11.49
CA HIS A 76 8.27 -16.08 10.87
C HIS A 76 9.37 -16.47 11.85
N ASN A 77 9.38 -15.89 13.07
CA ASN A 77 10.32 -16.23 14.12
C ASN A 77 9.87 -17.44 14.95
N GLN A 78 8.56 -17.71 15.05
CA GLN A 78 8.04 -18.87 15.79
C GLN A 78 8.11 -20.18 14.99
N THR A 79 8.15 -20.11 13.66
CA THR A 79 8.00 -21.27 12.76
C THR A 79 9.35 -21.90 12.37
N HIS A 80 10.45 -21.59 13.08
CA HIS A 80 11.81 -22.16 12.89
C HIS A 80 12.49 -21.90 11.51
N TYR A 81 11.74 -21.61 10.46
CA TYR A 81 12.20 -21.55 9.07
C TYR A 81 13.25 -20.45 8.77
N VAL A 82 13.24 -19.34 9.51
CA VAL A 82 14.25 -18.27 9.39
C VAL A 82 15.38 -18.42 10.41
N LEU A 83 15.15 -19.17 11.50
CA LEU A 83 16.05 -19.23 12.65
C LEU A 83 17.03 -20.40 12.61
N ASP A 84 16.74 -21.46 11.87
CA ASP A 84 17.51 -22.70 11.99
C ASP A 84 18.89 -22.63 11.32
N PHE A 85 19.10 -21.73 10.34
CA PHE A 85 20.40 -21.60 9.66
C PHE A 85 20.66 -20.16 9.18
N GLY A 86 21.68 -19.51 9.74
CA GLY A 86 22.20 -18.21 9.27
C GLY A 86 22.62 -17.27 10.41
N LEU A 87 23.54 -16.35 10.12
CA LEU A 87 23.96 -15.32 11.08
C LEU A 87 22.77 -14.39 11.40
N PRO A 88 22.69 -13.80 12.62
CA PRO A 88 21.60 -12.90 13.00
C PRO A 88 21.28 -11.78 11.98
N GLU A 89 22.31 -11.27 11.31
CA GLU A 89 22.21 -10.28 10.25
C GLU A 89 21.49 -10.81 9.00
N GLU A 90 21.70 -12.08 8.64
CA GLU A 90 21.06 -12.73 7.49
C GLU A 90 19.59 -13.00 7.78
N GLN A 91 19.28 -13.43 9.00
CA GLN A 91 17.90 -13.58 9.47
C GLN A 91 17.15 -12.25 9.41
N ALA A 92 17.77 -11.16 9.89
CA ALA A 92 17.19 -9.82 9.79
C ALA A 92 16.97 -9.37 8.34
N LYS A 93 17.89 -9.71 7.41
CA LYS A 93 17.70 -9.46 5.97
C LYS A 93 16.54 -10.27 5.39
N ALA A 94 16.35 -11.52 5.79
CA ALA A 94 15.22 -12.34 5.38
C ALA A 94 13.89 -11.73 5.86
N LEU A 95 13.81 -11.33 7.13
CA LEU A 95 12.67 -10.62 7.70
C LEU A 95 12.38 -9.30 6.96
N ASN A 96 13.43 -8.54 6.63
CA ASN A 96 13.31 -7.31 5.83
C ASN A 96 12.70 -7.58 4.46
N LYS A 97 13.11 -8.65 3.78
CA LYS A 97 12.57 -9.04 2.47
C LYS A 97 11.09 -9.37 2.57
N ILE A 98 10.69 -10.14 3.58
CA ILE A 98 9.29 -10.48 3.83
C ILE A 98 8.47 -9.22 4.10
N PHE A 99 8.97 -8.33 4.96
CA PHE A 99 8.33 -7.05 5.24
C PHE A 99 8.13 -6.21 3.97
N LEU A 100 9.18 -6.05 3.14
CA LEU A 100 9.10 -5.28 1.91
C LEU A 100 8.11 -5.87 0.91
N ASN A 101 8.08 -7.20 0.78
CA ASN A 101 7.13 -7.91 -0.09
C ASN A 101 5.67 -7.64 0.30
N LEU A 102 5.38 -7.44 1.58
CA LEU A 102 4.03 -7.11 2.06
C LEU A 102 3.72 -5.62 1.91
N VAL A 103 4.66 -4.75 2.28
CA VAL A 103 4.41 -3.32 2.40
C VAL A 103 4.45 -2.60 1.06
N VAL A 104 5.40 -2.92 0.18
CA VAL A 104 5.57 -2.19 -1.09
C VAL A 104 4.32 -2.25 -1.97
N PRO A 105 3.67 -3.41 -2.21
CA PRO A 105 2.43 -3.46 -2.99
C PRO A 105 1.30 -2.65 -2.37
N THR A 106 1.17 -2.70 -1.03
CA THR A 106 0.14 -1.98 -0.28
C THR A 106 0.32 -0.45 -0.42
N VAL A 107 1.55 0.03 -0.27
CA VAL A 107 1.87 1.47 -0.46
C VAL A 107 1.61 1.89 -1.91
N MET A 108 1.98 1.05 -2.88
CA MET A 108 1.73 1.33 -4.30
C MET A 108 0.23 1.44 -4.60
N GLN A 109 -0.60 0.55 -4.05
CA GLN A 109 -2.05 0.61 -4.20
C GLN A 109 -2.63 1.87 -3.56
N GLY A 110 -2.17 2.22 -2.35
CA GLY A 110 -2.56 3.47 -1.69
C GLY A 110 -2.20 4.71 -2.51
N LEU A 111 -1.01 4.73 -3.12
CA LEU A 111 -0.58 5.81 -4.01
C LEU A 111 -1.49 5.92 -5.24
N ILE A 112 -1.80 4.80 -5.89
CA ILE A 112 -2.70 4.78 -7.06
C ILE A 112 -4.08 5.31 -6.67
N GLY A 113 -4.61 4.88 -5.52
CA GLY A 113 -5.88 5.37 -5.00
C GLY A 113 -5.87 6.88 -4.76
N TYR A 114 -4.79 7.39 -4.19
CA TYR A 114 -4.63 8.83 -3.95
C TYR A 114 -4.55 9.65 -5.26
N ILE A 115 -3.83 9.16 -6.27
CA ILE A 115 -3.74 9.82 -7.57
C ILE A 115 -5.13 9.90 -8.23
N LYS A 116 -5.88 8.79 -8.24
CA LYS A 116 -7.25 8.76 -8.76
C LYS A 116 -8.17 9.72 -8.02
N TYR A 117 -8.09 9.75 -6.70
CA TYR A 117 -8.86 10.69 -5.88
C TYR A 117 -8.57 12.15 -6.26
N LEU A 118 -7.31 12.51 -6.49
CA LEU A 118 -6.96 13.86 -6.94
C LEU A 118 -7.49 14.16 -8.34
N ASP A 119 -7.45 13.19 -9.25
CA ASP A 119 -7.99 13.33 -10.60
C ASP A 119 -9.51 13.55 -10.58
N ASP A 120 -10.23 12.72 -9.81
CA ASP A 120 -11.67 12.85 -9.58
C ASP A 120 -12.00 14.21 -8.94
N PHE A 121 -11.27 14.62 -7.90
CA PHE A 121 -11.48 15.88 -7.21
C PHE A 121 -11.30 17.10 -8.13
N ASN A 122 -10.27 17.07 -8.99
CA ASN A 122 -10.01 18.16 -9.92
C ASN A 122 -10.98 18.16 -11.12
N SER A 123 -11.49 16.99 -11.52
CA SER A 123 -12.43 16.83 -12.64
C SER A 123 -13.91 17.02 -12.24
N MET A 124 -14.24 17.16 -10.95
CA MET A 124 -15.61 17.43 -10.47
C MET A 124 -16.28 18.67 -11.11
N GLY A 125 -15.51 19.63 -11.64
CA GLY A 125 -16.07 20.77 -12.40
C GLY A 125 -16.51 20.43 -13.83
N ASN A 126 -16.04 19.31 -14.37
CA ASN A 126 -16.32 18.79 -15.72
C ASN A 126 -16.94 17.39 -15.64
N LEU A 127 -17.83 17.16 -14.66
CA LEU A 127 -18.61 15.91 -14.63
C LEU A 127 -19.36 15.81 -15.96
N ASP A 128 -18.92 14.87 -16.80
CA ASP A 128 -19.62 14.51 -18.01
C ASP A 128 -21.10 14.34 -17.65
N ILE A 129 -21.93 15.10 -18.36
CA ILE A 129 -23.38 15.10 -18.19
C ILE A 129 -23.82 13.64 -18.16
N LEU A 130 -24.25 13.15 -17.00
CA LEU A 130 -24.65 11.75 -16.82
C LEU A 130 -25.57 11.37 -17.99
N GLU A 131 -25.11 10.45 -18.83
CA GLU A 131 -25.91 10.02 -19.97
C GLU A 131 -27.24 9.49 -19.42
N ARG A 132 -28.33 10.17 -19.79
CA ARG A 132 -29.67 9.72 -19.42
C ARG A 132 -29.93 8.38 -20.09
N PRO A 133 -30.67 7.46 -19.45
CA PRO A 133 -31.01 6.18 -20.04
C PRO A 133 -31.72 6.40 -21.39
N LYS A 134 -31.13 5.87 -22.47
CA LYS A 134 -31.73 5.88 -23.80
C LYS A 134 -32.73 4.73 -23.88
N SER A 135 -33.97 5.03 -24.27
CA SER A 135 -35.01 4.01 -24.46
C SER A 135 -34.62 3.06 -25.59
N ALA A 136 -34.52 1.76 -25.30
CA ALA A 136 -34.17 0.71 -26.28
C ALA A 136 -35.37 0.25 -27.15
N ASN A 137 -36.51 0.95 -27.09
CA ASN A 137 -37.71 0.56 -27.84
C ASN A 137 -37.57 0.85 -29.34
N ASN A 138 -37.10 -0.14 -30.11
CA ASN A 138 -37.23 -0.22 -31.57
C ASN A 138 -38.67 -0.52 -32.03
N LYS A 139 -39.68 0.10 -31.40
CA LYS A 139 -41.08 0.05 -31.85
C LYS A 139 -41.78 1.38 -31.56
N ARG A 140 -41.72 2.28 -32.54
CA ARG A 140 -42.87 3.12 -32.90
C ARG A 140 -43.10 2.98 -34.38
N GLY A 141 -43.85 1.94 -34.73
CA GLY A 141 -44.59 1.95 -35.98
C GLY A 141 -45.55 3.15 -35.97
N ILE A 142 -45.61 3.83 -37.11
CA ILE A 142 -46.76 4.55 -37.65
C ILE A 142 -47.49 5.43 -36.62
N THR A 143 -47.06 6.69 -36.48
CA THR A 143 -47.97 7.74 -36.02
C THR A 143 -49.00 7.97 -37.13
N LYS A 144 -50.19 7.39 -37.01
CA LYS A 144 -51.35 7.88 -37.77
C LYS A 144 -51.59 9.33 -37.36
N GLU A 145 -51.46 10.23 -38.32
CA GLU A 145 -51.93 11.61 -38.23
C GLU A 145 -53.43 11.57 -37.88
N TYR A 146 -53.80 12.14 -36.73
CA TYR A 146 -55.17 12.56 -36.49
C TYR A 146 -55.26 14.03 -36.87
N ILE A 147 -55.67 14.29 -38.11
CA ILE A 147 -56.10 15.60 -38.57
C ILE A 147 -57.46 15.88 -37.92
N TYR A 148 -57.52 16.83 -36.98
CA TYR A 148 -58.79 17.41 -36.55
C TYR A 148 -59.02 18.69 -37.34
N PHE A 149 -59.94 18.63 -38.31
CA PHE A 149 -60.53 19.83 -38.90
C PHE A 149 -61.49 20.45 -37.88
N TYR A 150 -61.25 21.71 -37.52
CA TYR A 150 -62.31 22.59 -37.04
C TYR A 150 -62.48 23.72 -38.06
N ASN A 151 -63.56 23.61 -38.84
CA ASN A 151 -64.21 24.77 -39.44
C ASN A 151 -65.25 25.26 -38.43
N PHE A 152 -65.12 26.51 -37.97
CA PHE A 152 -66.14 27.57 -37.94
C PHE A 152 -65.51 28.85 -37.41
#